data_AF-A0A3B1BGH8-F1
#
_entry.id   AF-A0A3B1BGH8-F1
#
_cell.length_a   1.000
_cell.length_b   1.000
_cell.length_c   1.000
_cell.angle_alpha   90.00
_cell.angle_beta   90.00
_cell.angle_gamma   90.00
#
_symmetry.space_group_name_H-M   'P 1'
#
loop_
_entity.id
_entity.type
_entity.pdbx_description
1 polymer ?
#
loop_
_entity_poly.entity_id
_entity_poly.type
_entity_poly.pdbx_seq_one_letter_code
_entity_poly.pdbx_strand_id
1 'polypeptide(L)'
;MTVPLKILEEYFGYNSFKGLQEKIINRLVDENKHSLVLMPTGSGKSLCYQIPALIFEGGTLVISPLIALMQDQVDALRKRNIPASFINSTVSKSDREKRLNDFVSGEIKLLYVTPERFRKAEFVEEIKKASISLLAVDEAHCISEWGHDFRPDYSRIAEF
;
A
#
# COMPACT_ATOMS: atom_id res chain seq x y z
N MET A 1 -11.93 -7.70 22.15
CA MET A 1 -11.09 -6.84 21.29
C MET A 1 -10.97 -7.49 19.92
N THR A 2 -11.38 -6.81 18.85
CA THR A 2 -11.31 -7.32 17.47
C THR A 2 -9.85 -7.46 17.02
N VAL A 3 -9.57 -8.30 16.02
CA VAL A 3 -8.21 -8.46 15.48
C VAL A 3 -7.63 -7.12 15.00
N PRO A 4 -8.37 -6.27 14.24
CA PRO A 4 -7.90 -4.94 13.88
C PRO A 4 -7.48 -4.04 15.05
N LEU A 5 -8.26 -4.04 16.15
CA LEU A 5 -7.98 -3.20 17.31
C LEU A 5 -6.71 -3.67 18.05
N LYS A 6 -6.48 -4.99 18.14
CA LYS A 6 -5.24 -5.53 18.71
C LYS A 6 -4.01 -5.06 17.95
N ILE A 7 -4.06 -5.11 16.62
CA ILE A 7 -2.97 -4.65 15.75
C ILE A 7 -2.75 -3.14 15.90
N LEU A 8 -3.83 -2.37 15.98
CA LEU A 8 -3.76 -0.92 16.22
C LEU A 8 -3.02 -0.60 17.53
N GLU A 9 -3.36 -1.30 18.60
CA GLU A 9 -2.72 -1.12 19.91
C GLU A 9 -1.25 -1.56 19.87
N GLU A 10 -0.98 -2.77 19.38
CA GLU A 10 0.35 -3.39 19.41
C GLU A 10 1.38 -2.67 18.53
N TYR A 11 1.03 -2.37 17.28
CA TYR A 11 1.97 -1.81 16.32
C TYR A 11 1.92 -0.28 16.25
N PHE A 12 0.75 0.33 16.50
CA PHE A 12 0.56 1.76 16.29
C PHE A 12 0.37 2.55 17.59
N GLY A 13 0.16 1.89 18.73
CA GLY A 13 0.06 2.53 20.04
C GLY A 13 -1.21 3.34 20.26
N TYR A 14 -2.28 3.09 19.47
CA TYR A 14 -3.57 3.74 19.64
C TYR A 14 -4.59 2.76 20.22
N ASN A 15 -5.42 3.24 21.14
CA ASN A 15 -6.46 2.46 21.83
C ASN A 15 -7.84 2.50 21.14
N SER A 16 -7.96 3.27 20.06
CA SER A 16 -9.23 3.46 19.36
C SER A 16 -9.02 3.98 17.94
N PHE A 17 -9.91 3.56 17.03
CA PHE A 17 -9.96 4.06 15.67
C PHE A 17 -10.55 5.47 15.62
N LYS A 18 -10.10 6.26 14.64
CA LYS A 18 -10.63 7.61 14.38
C LYS A 18 -11.63 7.59 13.23
N GLY A 19 -12.78 8.21 13.42
CA GLY A 19 -13.77 8.43 12.36
C GLY A 19 -14.21 7.12 11.69
N LEU A 20 -14.01 7.02 10.37
CA LEU A 20 -14.46 5.88 9.56
C LEU A 20 -13.44 4.74 9.44
N GLN A 21 -12.27 4.83 10.09
CA GLN A 21 -11.18 3.85 9.95
C GLN A 21 -11.66 2.41 10.24
N GLU A 22 -12.32 2.18 11.37
CA GLU A 22 -12.81 0.85 11.75
C GLU A 22 -13.79 0.30 10.70
N LYS A 23 -14.72 1.13 10.25
CA LYS A 23 -15.70 0.74 9.22
C LYS A 23 -15.03 0.34 7.90
N ILE A 24 -14.00 1.07 7.49
CA ILE A 24 -13.24 0.77 6.27
C ILE A 24 -12.45 -0.53 6.44
N ILE A 25 -11.79 -0.72 7.58
CA ILE A 25 -10.98 -1.91 7.85
C ILE A 25 -11.87 -3.16 7.92
N ASN A 26 -12.99 -3.12 8.66
CA ASN A 26 -13.91 -4.25 8.76
C ASN A 26 -14.54 -4.59 7.40
N ARG A 27 -14.81 -3.58 6.56
CA ARG A 27 -15.28 -3.82 5.19
C ARG A 27 -14.26 -4.59 4.34
N LEU A 28 -12.97 -4.31 4.52
CA LEU A 28 -11.91 -5.02 3.80
C LEU A 28 -11.70 -6.43 4.37
N VAL A 29 -11.62 -6.55 5.69
CA VAL A 29 -11.20 -7.78 6.38
C VAL A 29 -12.36 -8.76 6.58
N ASP A 30 -13.49 -8.30 7.08
CA ASP A 30 -14.62 -9.17 7.44
C ASP A 30 -15.58 -9.37 6.27
N GLU A 31 -15.87 -8.30 5.52
CA GLU A 31 -16.79 -8.39 4.37
C GLU A 31 -16.11 -8.80 3.07
N ASN A 32 -14.78 -8.72 2.99
CA ASN A 32 -14.00 -8.93 1.77
C ASN A 32 -14.49 -8.08 0.58
N LYS A 33 -14.73 -6.78 0.81
CA LYS A 33 -15.25 -5.84 -0.21
C LYS A 33 -14.33 -4.66 -0.46
N HIS A 34 -14.32 -4.17 -1.72
CA HIS A 34 -13.61 -2.94 -2.10
C HIS A 34 -14.17 -1.70 -1.42
N SER A 35 -13.31 -0.69 -1.25
CA SER A 35 -13.66 0.59 -0.64
C SER A 35 -13.03 1.76 -1.40
N LEU A 36 -13.82 2.81 -1.64
CA LEU A 36 -13.33 4.13 -2.02
C LEU A 36 -13.30 5.00 -0.76
N VAL A 37 -12.12 5.50 -0.40
CA VAL A 37 -11.90 6.22 0.86
C VAL A 37 -11.64 7.69 0.59
N LEU A 38 -12.57 8.54 1.03
CA LEU A 38 -12.50 9.99 0.96
C LEU A 38 -12.30 10.53 2.37
N MET A 39 -11.06 10.84 2.73
CA MET A 39 -10.73 11.44 4.03
C MET A 39 -9.66 12.52 3.83
N PRO A 40 -9.63 13.59 4.66
CA PRO A 40 -8.62 14.64 4.57
C PRO A 40 -7.22 14.10 4.86
N THR A 41 -6.18 14.83 4.47
CA THR A 41 -4.79 14.52 4.86
C THR A 41 -4.65 14.56 6.38
N GLY A 42 -3.75 13.73 6.94
CA GLY A 42 -3.54 13.64 8.40
C GLY A 42 -4.61 12.87 9.18
N SER A 43 -5.71 12.45 8.54
CA SER A 43 -6.77 11.63 9.16
C SER A 43 -6.39 10.17 9.42
N GLY A 44 -5.16 9.76 9.08
CA GLY A 44 -4.69 8.39 9.24
C GLY A 44 -5.24 7.43 8.18
N LYS A 45 -5.44 7.89 6.93
CA LYS A 45 -5.86 7.04 5.80
C LYS A 45 -5.00 5.80 5.62
N SER A 46 -3.69 5.91 5.85
CA SER A 46 -2.76 4.79 5.68
C SER A 46 -3.06 3.59 6.57
N LEU A 47 -3.59 3.82 7.78
CA LEU A 47 -4.04 2.73 8.67
C LEU A 47 -5.12 1.85 8.03
N CYS A 48 -5.93 2.42 7.13
CA CYS A 48 -7.02 1.70 6.45
C CYS A 48 -6.52 0.60 5.52
N TYR A 49 -5.27 0.64 5.06
CA TYR A 49 -4.64 -0.45 4.29
C TYR A 49 -3.49 -1.12 5.04
N GLN A 50 -2.81 -0.43 5.96
CA GLN A 50 -1.72 -1.00 6.75
C GLN A 50 -2.20 -2.04 7.76
N ILE A 51 -3.36 -1.84 8.41
CA ILE A 51 -3.89 -2.82 9.36
C ILE A 51 -4.37 -4.08 8.62
N PRO A 52 -5.19 -3.99 7.54
CA PRO A 52 -5.52 -5.17 6.75
C PRO A 52 -4.30 -5.90 6.19
N ALA A 53 -3.24 -5.16 5.81
CA ALA A 53 -1.99 -5.79 5.38
C ALA A 53 -1.42 -6.75 6.42
N LEU A 54 -1.54 -6.43 7.72
CA LEU A 54 -1.03 -7.31 8.79
C LEU A 54 -1.97 -8.48 9.13
N ILE A 55 -3.19 -8.48 8.58
CA ILE A 55 -4.19 -9.53 8.81
C ILE A 55 -4.20 -10.54 7.67
N PHE A 56 -4.09 -10.07 6.43
CA PHE A 56 -4.09 -10.94 5.27
C PHE A 56 -2.82 -11.79 5.17
N GLU A 57 -2.90 -12.93 4.49
CA GLU A 57 -1.77 -13.84 4.30
C GLU A 57 -0.77 -13.29 3.26
N GLY A 58 -1.26 -12.81 2.12
CA GLY A 58 -0.44 -12.25 1.04
C GLY A 58 0.08 -10.83 1.35
N GLY A 59 0.87 -10.30 0.43
CA GLY A 59 1.41 -8.94 0.49
C GLY A 59 0.38 -7.87 0.14
N THR A 60 0.64 -6.65 0.59
CA THR A 60 -0.09 -5.45 0.20
C THR A 60 0.75 -4.60 -0.75
N LEU A 61 0.25 -4.38 -1.96
CA LEU A 61 0.85 -3.48 -2.93
C LEU A 61 0.22 -2.09 -2.78
N VAL A 62 1.03 -1.08 -2.51
CA VAL A 62 0.58 0.31 -2.34
C VAL A 62 1.10 1.14 -3.51
N ILE A 63 0.21 1.64 -4.35
CA ILE A 63 0.56 2.53 -5.46
C ILE A 63 0.40 3.97 -4.99
N SER A 64 1.46 4.77 -5.10
CA SER A 64 1.44 6.18 -4.70
C SER A 64 2.34 7.00 -5.64
N PRO A 65 2.08 8.29 -5.87
CA PRO A 65 2.96 9.13 -6.68
C PRO A 65 4.04 9.84 -5.83
N LEU A 66 3.93 9.80 -4.50
CA LEU A 66 4.66 10.68 -3.60
C LEU A 66 5.88 9.96 -2.99
N ILE A 67 7.02 10.02 -3.70
CA ILE A 67 8.28 9.35 -3.30
C ILE A 67 8.71 9.69 -1.86
N ALA A 68 8.68 10.96 -1.47
CA ALA A 68 9.07 11.38 -0.12
C ALA A 68 8.16 10.74 0.95
N LEU A 69 6.84 10.72 0.70
CA LEU A 69 5.88 10.11 1.61
C LEU A 69 6.05 8.58 1.69
N MET A 70 6.40 7.92 0.59
CA MET A 70 6.72 6.48 0.62
C MET A 70 7.87 6.17 1.58
N GLN A 71 8.95 6.97 1.52
CA GLN A 71 10.12 6.80 2.39
C GLN A 71 9.72 6.93 3.87
N ASP A 72 8.99 8.01 4.20
CA ASP A 72 8.52 8.25 5.57
C ASP A 72 7.62 7.12 6.08
N GLN A 73 6.69 6.62 5.24
CA GLN A 73 5.80 5.51 5.60
C GLN A 73 6.58 4.20 5.80
N VAL A 74 7.51 3.88 4.90
CA VAL A 74 8.32 2.66 5.00
C VAL A 74 9.22 2.69 6.23
N ASP A 75 9.86 3.83 6.52
CA ASP A 75 10.69 3.97 7.71
C ASP A 75 9.86 3.87 9.00
N ALA A 76 8.65 4.45 9.00
CA ALA A 76 7.71 4.31 10.10
C ALA A 76 7.26 2.86 10.33
N LEU A 77 7.02 2.10 9.27
CA LEU A 77 6.65 0.67 9.35
C LEU A 77 7.83 -0.17 9.84
N ARG A 78 9.03 0.04 9.30
CA ARG A 78 10.24 -0.68 9.72
C ARG A 78 10.60 -0.45 11.18
N LYS A 79 10.42 0.78 11.69
CA LYS A 79 10.59 1.09 13.13
C LYS A 79 9.64 0.29 14.04
N ARG A 80 8.54 -0.23 13.48
CA ARG A 80 7.56 -1.09 14.17
C ARG A 80 7.77 -2.57 13.86
N ASN A 81 8.92 -2.93 13.28
CA ASN A 81 9.24 -4.29 12.83
C ASN A 81 8.25 -4.84 11.79
N ILE A 82 7.59 -3.98 11.02
CA ILE A 82 6.72 -4.38 9.92
C ILE A 82 7.58 -4.42 8.64
N PRO A 83 7.69 -5.58 7.95
CA PRO A 83 8.47 -5.68 6.73
C PRO A 83 7.84 -4.84 5.61
N ALA A 84 8.48 -3.72 5.31
CA ALA A 84 8.02 -2.80 4.29
C ALA A 84 9.17 -2.33 3.40
N SER A 85 8.88 -2.03 2.15
CA SER A 85 9.85 -1.49 1.20
C SER A 85 9.18 -0.63 0.14
N PHE A 86 9.99 0.00 -0.70
CA PHE A 86 9.50 0.79 -1.83
C PHE A 86 10.31 0.56 -3.11
N ILE A 87 9.69 0.75 -4.27
CA ILE A 87 10.32 0.75 -5.59
C ILE A 87 9.90 2.03 -6.32
N ASN A 88 10.89 2.88 -6.61
CA ASN A 88 10.70 4.13 -7.34
C ASN A 88 11.97 4.48 -8.14
N SER A 89 12.06 5.70 -8.67
CA SER A 89 13.18 6.16 -9.48
C SER A 89 14.50 6.41 -8.72
N THR A 90 14.47 6.54 -7.39
CA THR A 90 15.67 6.81 -6.57
C THR A 90 16.42 5.53 -6.20
N VAL A 91 15.82 4.36 -6.43
CA VAL A 91 16.40 3.05 -6.13
C VAL A 91 17.15 2.51 -7.35
N SER A 92 18.35 1.97 -7.13
CA SER A 92 19.17 1.35 -8.18
C SER A 92 18.43 0.19 -8.86
N LYS A 93 18.85 -0.22 -10.06
CA LYS A 93 18.22 -1.37 -10.74
C LYS A 93 18.32 -2.66 -9.91
N SER A 94 19.52 -2.98 -9.43
CA SER A 94 19.76 -4.18 -8.60
C SER A 94 18.95 -4.19 -7.31
N ASP A 95 18.84 -3.04 -6.64
CA ASP A 95 18.06 -2.96 -5.40
C ASP A 95 16.55 -3.07 -5.66
N ARG A 96 16.05 -2.58 -6.81
CA ARG A 96 14.64 -2.76 -7.19
C ARG A 96 14.32 -4.22 -7.46
N GLU A 97 15.19 -4.91 -8.19
CA GLU A 97 15.05 -6.36 -8.47
C GLU A 97 15.06 -7.16 -7.17
N LYS A 98 16.01 -6.87 -6.27
CA LYS A 98 16.04 -7.49 -4.95
C LYS A 98 14.74 -7.26 -4.17
N ARG A 99 14.31 -6.00 -4.01
CA ARG A 99 13.08 -5.66 -3.28
C ARG A 99 11.83 -6.28 -3.90
N LEU A 100 11.81 -6.45 -5.22
CA LEU A 100 10.71 -7.12 -5.91
C LEU A 100 10.70 -8.61 -5.59
N ASN A 101 11.85 -9.27 -5.66
CA ASN A 101 12.00 -10.68 -5.30
C ASN A 101 11.63 -10.93 -3.83
N ASP A 102 12.09 -10.08 -2.91
CA ASP A 102 11.76 -10.15 -1.48
C ASP A 102 10.23 -9.98 -1.24
N PHE A 103 9.53 -9.22 -2.09
CA PHE A 103 8.06 -9.12 -2.02
C PHE A 103 7.38 -10.35 -2.61
N VAL A 104 7.87 -10.87 -3.74
CA VAL A 104 7.35 -12.08 -4.39
C VAL A 104 7.52 -13.30 -3.48
N SER A 105 8.63 -13.40 -2.74
CA SER A 105 8.89 -14.48 -1.78
C SER A 105 8.13 -14.34 -0.46
N GLY A 106 7.46 -13.20 -0.23
CA GLY A 106 6.71 -12.91 0.99
C GLY A 106 7.54 -12.35 2.17
N GLU A 107 8.82 -12.04 1.96
CA GLU A 107 9.67 -11.40 2.99
C GLU A 107 9.26 -9.94 3.24
N ILE A 108 8.75 -9.24 2.22
CA ILE A 108 8.17 -7.90 2.36
C ILE A 108 6.66 -8.00 2.43
N LYS A 109 6.08 -7.40 3.48
CA LYS A 109 4.63 -7.40 3.70
C LYS A 109 3.92 -6.25 2.99
N LEU A 110 4.54 -5.07 2.96
CA LEU A 110 4.03 -3.89 2.25
C LEU A 110 5.06 -3.36 1.25
N LEU A 111 4.68 -3.31 -0.03
CA LEU A 111 5.52 -2.76 -1.09
C LEU A 111 4.87 -1.49 -1.65
N TYR A 112 5.54 -0.35 -1.49
CA TYR A 112 5.14 0.92 -2.08
C TYR A 112 5.77 1.08 -3.47
N VAL A 113 4.98 1.40 -4.48
CA VAL A 113 5.46 1.46 -5.86
C VAL A 113 4.94 2.72 -6.54
N THR A 114 5.81 3.40 -7.28
CA THR A 114 5.39 4.51 -8.13
C THR A 114 4.70 3.99 -9.41
N PRO A 115 3.63 4.65 -9.89
CA PRO A 115 2.80 4.15 -10.98
C PRO A 115 3.58 3.95 -12.28
N GLU A 116 4.63 4.73 -12.55
CA GLU A 116 5.42 4.59 -13.79
C GLU A 116 6.19 3.26 -13.89
N ARG A 117 6.28 2.48 -12.79
CA ARG A 117 6.89 1.14 -12.82
C ARG A 117 6.08 0.17 -13.67
N PHE A 118 4.75 0.32 -13.71
CA PHE A 118 3.86 -0.49 -14.53
C PHE A 118 4.04 -0.26 -16.04
N ARG A 119 4.87 0.71 -16.48
CA ARG A 119 5.31 0.82 -17.87
C ARG A 119 6.31 -0.27 -18.28
N LYS A 120 6.94 -0.95 -17.33
CA LYS A 120 7.99 -1.94 -17.60
C LYS A 120 7.37 -3.33 -17.55
N ALA A 121 7.28 -4.00 -18.69
CA ALA A 121 6.75 -5.36 -18.79
C ALA A 121 7.45 -6.32 -17.83
N GLU A 122 8.78 -6.24 -17.71
CA GLU A 122 9.57 -7.04 -16.76
C GLU A 122 9.08 -6.90 -15.30
N PHE A 123 8.71 -5.69 -14.88
CA PHE A 123 8.18 -5.46 -13.54
C PHE A 123 6.80 -6.11 -13.37
N VAL A 124 5.92 -5.93 -14.36
CA VAL A 124 4.56 -6.47 -14.36
C VAL A 124 4.56 -8.00 -14.35
N GLU A 125 5.40 -8.63 -15.15
CA GLU A 125 5.50 -10.09 -15.21
C GLU A 125 6.02 -10.70 -13.89
N GLU A 126 6.92 -10.01 -13.20
CA GLU A 126 7.46 -10.51 -11.94
C GLU A 126 6.50 -10.27 -10.77
N ILE A 127 5.91 -9.08 -10.66
CA ILE A 127 4.98 -8.76 -9.56
C ILE A 127 3.70 -9.61 -9.61
N LYS A 128 3.29 -10.08 -10.79
CA LYS A 128 2.16 -11.03 -10.96
C LYS A 128 2.39 -12.39 -10.30
N LYS A 129 3.64 -12.74 -9.97
CA LYS A 129 3.97 -13.98 -9.25
C LYS A 129 3.77 -13.85 -7.73
N ALA A 130 3.67 -12.63 -7.21
CA ALA A 130 3.46 -12.40 -5.79
C ALA A 130 2.02 -12.77 -5.39
N SER A 131 1.86 -13.37 -4.21
CA SER A 131 0.55 -13.52 -3.58
C SER A 131 0.12 -12.18 -2.98
N ILE A 132 -0.72 -11.42 -3.70
CA ILE A 132 -1.19 -10.10 -3.29
C ILE A 132 -2.61 -10.22 -2.73
N SER A 133 -2.81 -9.86 -1.47
CA SER A 133 -4.12 -9.88 -0.83
C SER A 133 -4.82 -8.51 -0.84
N LEU A 134 -4.05 -7.43 -1.03
CA LEU A 134 -4.62 -6.08 -1.08
C LEU A 134 -3.82 -5.20 -2.04
N LEU A 135 -4.55 -4.52 -2.93
CA LEU A 135 -4.05 -3.40 -3.71
C LEU A 135 -4.61 -2.10 -3.14
N ALA A 136 -3.74 -1.22 -2.66
CA ALA A 136 -4.09 0.11 -2.19
C ALA A 136 -3.61 1.15 -3.20
N VAL A 137 -4.50 2.03 -3.64
CA VAL A 137 -4.18 3.14 -4.55
C VAL A 137 -4.30 4.44 -3.78
N ASP A 138 -3.17 5.02 -3.41
CA ASP A 138 -3.08 6.31 -2.73
C ASP A 138 -3.10 7.46 -3.75
N GLU A 139 -3.57 8.63 -3.32
CA GLU A 139 -3.82 9.77 -4.21
C GLU A 139 -4.61 9.41 -5.49
N ALA A 140 -5.65 8.57 -5.33
CA ALA A 140 -6.45 8.03 -6.43
C ALA A 140 -7.09 9.11 -7.34
N HIS A 141 -7.17 10.36 -6.88
CA HIS A 141 -7.61 11.48 -7.70
C HIS A 141 -6.71 11.71 -8.92
N CYS A 142 -5.44 11.28 -8.88
CA CYS A 142 -4.50 11.32 -10.02
C CYS A 142 -4.95 10.49 -11.23
N ILE A 143 -5.91 9.57 -11.08
CA ILE A 143 -6.51 8.80 -12.19
C ILE A 143 -7.38 9.71 -13.09
N SER A 144 -8.02 10.72 -12.51
CA SER A 144 -8.99 11.55 -13.24
C SER A 144 -8.30 12.59 -14.11
N GLU A 145 -8.56 12.55 -15.42
CA GLU A 145 -8.11 13.57 -16.38
C GLU A 145 -8.65 14.97 -16.06
N TRP A 146 -9.75 15.05 -15.32
CA TRP A 146 -10.36 16.30 -14.87
C TRP A 146 -9.74 16.82 -13.57
N GLY A 147 -8.90 16.02 -12.91
CA GLY A 147 -8.15 16.43 -11.73
C GLY A 147 -6.92 17.26 -12.11
N HIS A 148 -6.56 18.23 -11.25
CA HIS A 148 -5.40 19.09 -11.47
C HIS A 148 -4.05 18.34 -11.49
N ASP A 149 -4.01 17.12 -10.93
CA ASP A 149 -2.82 16.28 -10.78
C ASP A 149 -2.89 14.97 -11.61
N PHE A 150 -3.56 15.01 -12.76
CA PHE A 150 -3.68 13.84 -13.64
C PHE A 150 -2.30 13.21 -13.94
N ARG A 151 -2.19 11.91 -13.70
CA ARG A 151 -0.99 11.12 -13.98
C ARG A 151 -1.38 9.94 -14.88
N PRO A 152 -1.03 9.97 -16.17
CA PRO A 152 -1.42 8.91 -17.12
C PRO A 152 -0.88 7.53 -16.73
N ASP A 153 0.15 7.46 -15.89
CA ASP A 153 0.68 6.20 -15.38
C ASP A 153 -0.29 5.41 -14.51
N TYR A 154 -1.27 6.08 -13.91
CA TYR A 154 -2.29 5.40 -13.13
C TYR A 154 -3.26 4.58 -13.99
N SER A 155 -3.49 4.95 -15.26
CA SER A 155 -4.42 4.18 -16.12
C SER A 155 -3.91 2.78 -16.41
N ARG A 156 -2.58 2.60 -16.43
CA ARG A 156 -1.93 1.30 -16.64
C ARG A 156 -2.10 0.34 -15.47
N ILE A 157 -2.54 0.82 -14.30
CA ILE A 157 -2.88 -0.04 -13.16
C ILE A 157 -4.08 -0.94 -13.52
N ALA A 158 -4.98 -0.49 -14.40
CA ALA A 158 -6.10 -1.32 -14.85
C ALA A 158 -5.67 -2.47 -15.79
N GLU A 159 -4.45 -2.43 -16.32
CA GLU A 159 -3.89 -3.47 -17.19
C GLU A 159 -3.12 -4.55 -16.39
N PHE A 160 -2.91 -4.31 -15.09
CA PHE A 160 -2.19 -5.19 -14.15
C PHE A 160 -3.08 -6.32 -13.64
#